data_AF-A0A430HIB6-F1
#
_entry.id   AF-A0A430HIB6-F1
#
_cell.length_a   1.000
_cell.length_b   1.000
_cell.length_c   1.000
_cell.angle_alpha   90.00
_cell.angle_beta   90.00
_cell.angle_gamma   90.00
#
_symmetry.space_group_name_H-M   'P 1'
#
loop_
_entity.id
_entity.type
_entity.pdbx_description
1 polymer ?
#
loop_
_entity_poly.entity_id
_entity_poly.type
_entity_poly.pdbx_seq_one_letter_code
_entity_poly.pdbx_strand_id
1 'polypeptide(L)'
;MTLLTQTCRANAAALDAGDIAALLPQVPAWTIADGKLQRSFAFRNYYDTMAFVNALAWISHHQDHHPELIVTYKECAVRYNTHSAGGALSDNDFICAARADALYAQRGGA
;
A
#
# COMPACT_ATOMS: atom_id res chain seq x y z
N MET A 1 8.27 8.53 14.27
CA MET A 1 7.00 9.08 13.72
C MET A 1 6.32 7.96 12.97
N THR A 2 5.00 7.79 13.09
CA THR A 2 4.27 6.69 12.46
C THR A 2 3.89 7.01 11.01
N LEU A 3 4.09 6.08 10.07
CA LEU A 3 3.73 6.25 8.65
C LEU A 3 2.29 6.77 8.42
N LEU A 4 1.34 6.41 9.29
CA LEU A 4 -0.06 6.82 9.20
C LEU A 4 -0.30 8.34 9.33
N THR A 5 0.63 9.07 9.96
CA THR A 5 0.53 10.52 10.14
C THR A 5 1.25 11.30 9.04
N GLN A 6 1.90 10.61 8.10
CA GLN A 6 2.59 11.24 6.97
C GLN A 6 1.67 11.30 5.74
N THR A 7 1.99 12.22 4.84
CA THR A 7 1.27 12.40 3.57
C THR A 7 2.23 12.20 2.42
N CYS A 8 1.76 11.57 1.35
CA CYS A 8 2.52 11.44 0.13
C CYS A 8 2.89 12.82 -0.45
N ARG A 9 4.03 12.86 -1.13
CA ARG A 9 4.55 14.07 -1.77
C ARG A 9 4.77 13.85 -3.25
N ALA A 10 4.51 14.89 -4.04
CA ALA A 10 4.92 14.91 -5.44
C ALA A 10 6.45 14.79 -5.53
N ASN A 11 6.94 14.09 -6.55
CA ASN A 11 8.37 13.87 -6.81
C ASN A 11 9.14 13.29 -5.61
N ALA A 12 8.54 12.34 -4.88
CA ALA A 12 9.25 11.61 -3.83
C ALA A 12 10.51 10.93 -4.40
N ALA A 13 11.63 11.05 -3.69
CA ALA A 13 12.90 10.48 -4.12
C ALA A 13 12.89 8.95 -3.98
N ALA A 14 13.67 8.28 -4.83
CA ALA A 14 13.95 6.86 -4.67
C ALA A 14 14.70 6.62 -3.36
N LEU A 15 14.27 5.61 -2.62
CA LEU A 15 14.95 5.17 -1.39
C LEU A 15 16.16 4.30 -1.72
N ASP A 16 17.18 4.38 -0.86
CA ASP A 16 18.27 3.43 -0.87
C ASP A 16 17.94 2.16 -0.05
N ALA A 17 18.85 1.20 -0.06
CA ALA A 17 18.66 -0.06 0.65
C ALA A 17 18.58 0.11 2.18
N GLY A 18 19.24 1.13 2.74
CA GLY A 18 19.23 1.42 4.18
C GLY A 18 17.89 1.98 4.61
N ASP A 19 17.35 2.94 3.86
CA ASP A 19 16.03 3.52 4.11
C ASP A 19 14.92 2.47 3.97
N ILE A 20 14.99 1.64 2.93
CA ILE A 20 14.05 0.52 2.75
C ILE A 20 14.10 -0.44 3.95
N ALA A 21 15.30 -0.81 4.40
CA ALA A 21 15.47 -1.70 5.55
C ALA A 21 14.93 -1.10 6.85
N ALA A 22 14.96 0.22 7.00
CA ALA A 22 14.40 0.94 8.15
C ALA A 22 12.86 1.04 8.11
N LEU A 23 12.26 1.10 6.91
CA LEU A 23 10.81 1.22 6.75
C LEU A 23 10.07 -0.13 6.75
N LEU A 24 10.67 -1.19 6.22
CA LEU A 24 10.03 -2.52 6.13
C LEU A 24 9.42 -3.01 7.46
N PRO A 25 10.10 -2.91 8.62
CA PRO A 25 9.55 -3.35 9.90
C PRO A 25 8.26 -2.63 10.32
N GLN A 26 7.96 -1.47 9.73
CA GLN A 26 6.75 -0.69 10.03
C GLN A 26 5.51 -1.18 9.26
N VAL A 27 5.70 -2.05 8.25
CA VAL A 27 4.65 -2.66 7.42
C VAL A 27 4.86 -4.18 7.35
N PRO A 28 4.81 -4.91 8.48
CA PRO A 28 5.37 -6.26 8.61
C PRO A 28 4.68 -7.34 7.75
N ALA A 29 3.49 -7.06 7.21
CA ALA A 29 2.78 -7.97 6.32
C ALA A 29 3.07 -7.74 4.83
N TRP A 30 3.90 -6.74 4.51
CA TRP A 30 4.31 -6.41 3.15
C TRP A 30 5.69 -7.00 2.85
N THR A 31 5.91 -7.32 1.58
CA THR A 31 7.20 -7.83 1.09
C THR A 31 7.63 -7.07 -0.16
N ILE A 32 8.92 -7.10 -0.49
CA ILE A 32 9.42 -6.56 -1.75
C ILE A 32 9.58 -7.70 -2.74
N ALA A 33 8.97 -7.57 -3.92
CA ALA A 33 9.25 -8.41 -5.08
C ALA A 33 9.14 -7.60 -6.35
N ASP A 34 9.97 -7.91 -7.35
CA ASP A 34 9.98 -7.25 -8.66
C ASP A 34 10.06 -5.71 -8.57
N GLY A 35 10.81 -5.20 -7.58
CA GLY A 35 10.97 -3.77 -7.33
C GLY A 35 9.75 -3.07 -6.71
N LYS A 36 8.71 -3.81 -6.30
CA LYS A 36 7.47 -3.28 -5.72
C LYS A 36 7.25 -3.76 -4.29
N LEU A 37 6.65 -2.91 -3.47
CA LEU A 37 6.16 -3.27 -2.15
C LEU A 37 4.76 -3.89 -2.31
N GLN A 38 4.57 -5.14 -1.88
CA GLN A 38 3.35 -5.90 -2.17
C GLN A 38 2.77 -6.67 -0.98
N ARG A 39 1.44 -6.80 -0.97
CA ARG A 39 0.66 -7.60 -0.02
C ARG A 39 -0.66 -8.07 -0.65
N SER A 40 -1.10 -9.28 -0.32
CA SER A 40 -2.46 -9.76 -0.61
C SER A 40 -3.38 -9.63 0.62
N PHE A 41 -4.59 -9.13 0.39
CA PHE A 41 -5.65 -8.99 1.39
C PHE A 41 -6.79 -9.96 1.09
N ALA A 42 -7.21 -10.75 2.09
CA ALA A 42 -8.22 -11.79 1.91
C ALA A 42 -9.59 -11.39 2.48
N PHE A 43 -10.67 -11.90 1.88
CA PHE A 43 -12.05 -11.50 2.17
C PHE A 43 -13.02 -12.68 2.12
N ARG A 44 -14.22 -12.53 2.69
CA ARG A 44 -15.21 -13.63 2.77
C ARG A 44 -15.95 -13.86 1.46
N ASN A 45 -16.15 -12.79 0.67
CA ASN A 45 -16.90 -12.80 -0.60
C ASN A 45 -16.51 -11.58 -1.46
N TYR A 46 -17.08 -11.48 -2.66
CA TYR A 46 -16.75 -10.42 -3.62
C TYR A 46 -17.21 -9.02 -3.20
N TYR A 47 -18.36 -8.90 -2.50
CA TYR A 47 -18.81 -7.62 -1.96
C TYR A 47 -17.81 -7.07 -0.94
N ASP A 48 -17.30 -7.96 -0.08
CA ASP A 48 -16.26 -7.61 0.87
C ASP A 48 -14.98 -7.17 0.15
N THR A 49 -14.54 -7.87 -0.90
CA THR A 49 -13.37 -7.48 -1.71
C THR A 49 -13.55 -6.09 -2.31
N MET A 50 -14.68 -5.84 -2.99
CA MET A 50 -14.93 -4.58 -3.66
C MET A 50 -15.10 -3.40 -2.69
N ALA A 51 -15.64 -3.64 -1.48
CA ALA A 51 -15.70 -2.61 -0.44
C ALA A 51 -14.29 -2.11 -0.04
N PHE A 52 -13.33 -3.03 0.11
CA PHE A 52 -11.93 -2.66 0.37
C PHE A 52 -11.31 -1.92 -0.81
N VAL A 53 -11.49 -2.42 -2.04
CA VAL A 53 -10.96 -1.78 -3.25
C VAL A 53 -11.45 -0.34 -3.39
N ASN A 54 -12.75 -0.11 -3.20
CA ASN A 54 -13.33 1.24 -3.31
C ASN A 54 -12.80 2.19 -2.23
N ALA A 55 -12.68 1.72 -0.99
CA ALA A 55 -12.11 2.51 0.09
C ALA A 55 -10.61 2.80 -0.13
N LEU A 56 -9.85 1.83 -0.63
CA LEU A 56 -8.45 2.01 -0.98
C LEU A 56 -8.27 2.99 -2.15
N ALA A 57 -9.18 2.98 -3.13
CA ALA A 57 -9.18 3.95 -4.23
C ALA A 57 -9.37 5.39 -3.72
N TRP A 58 -10.27 5.60 -2.75
CA TRP A 58 -10.44 6.89 -2.10
C TRP A 58 -9.15 7.36 -1.40
N ILE A 59 -8.49 6.47 -0.64
CA ILE A 59 -7.20 6.76 0.01
C ILE A 59 -6.14 7.12 -1.03
N SER A 60 -6.03 6.31 -2.08
CA SER A 60 -5.04 6.47 -3.15
C SER A 60 -5.17 7.83 -3.83
N HIS A 61 -6.41 8.26 -4.11
CA HIS A 61 -6.67 9.58 -4.69
C HIS A 61 -6.34 10.72 -3.72
N HIS A 62 -6.63 10.59 -2.42
CA HIS A 62 -6.28 11.60 -1.42
C HIS A 62 -4.78 11.72 -1.19
N GLN A 63 -4.03 10.65 -1.43
CA GLN A 63 -2.57 10.65 -1.35
C GLN A 63 -1.91 10.95 -2.70
N ASP A 64 -2.67 11.07 -3.78
CA ASP A 64 -2.17 11.15 -5.16
C ASP A 64 -1.08 10.08 -5.46
N HIS A 65 -1.29 8.87 -4.93
CA HIS A 65 -0.37 7.75 -5.08
C HIS A 65 -1.14 6.45 -5.24
N HIS A 66 -1.03 5.84 -6.42
CA HIS A 66 -1.95 4.82 -6.88
C HIS A 66 -1.28 3.44 -6.96
N PRO A 67 -1.86 2.38 -6.36
CA PRO A 67 -1.32 1.03 -6.47
C PRO A 67 -1.65 0.37 -7.81
N GLU A 68 -0.87 -0.65 -8.16
CA GLU A 68 -1.35 -1.75 -9.00
C GLU A 68 -2.24 -2.68 -8.16
N LEU A 69 -3.42 -3.03 -8.69
CA LEU A 69 -4.39 -3.90 -8.03
C LEU A 69 -4.69 -5.13 -8.90
N ILE A 70 -4.62 -6.32 -8.30
CA ILE A 70 -5.21 -7.54 -8.86
C ILE A 70 -6.37 -7.94 -7.95
N VAL A 71 -7.58 -7.96 -8.52
CA VAL A 71 -8.81 -8.22 -7.77
C VAL A 71 -9.40 -9.55 -8.21
N THR A 72 -9.56 -10.47 -7.26
CA THR A 72 -10.22 -11.77 -7.47
C THR A 72 -11.42 -11.93 -6.53
N TYR A 73 -12.08 -13.09 -6.51
CA TYR A 73 -13.32 -13.28 -5.76
C TYR A 73 -13.18 -12.93 -4.26
N LYS A 74 -12.12 -13.39 -3.60
CA LYS A 74 -11.89 -13.26 -2.15
C LYS A 74 -10.52 -12.66 -1.82
N GLU A 75 -9.84 -12.08 -2.78
CA GLU A 75 -8.51 -11.53 -2.57
C GLU A 75 -8.30 -10.26 -3.39
N CYS A 76 -7.61 -9.28 -2.82
CA CYS A 76 -7.03 -8.15 -3.53
C CYS A 76 -5.52 -8.11 -3.27
N ALA A 77 -4.71 -8.34 -4.31
CA ALA A 77 -3.28 -8.10 -4.25
C ALA A 77 -3.00 -6.62 -4.59
N VAL A 78 -2.23 -5.97 -3.72
CA VAL A 78 -1.89 -4.55 -3.82
C VAL A 78 -0.38 -4.43 -3.96
N ARG A 79 0.08 -3.65 -4.95
CA ARG A 79 1.51 -3.38 -5.16
C ARG A 79 1.76 -1.90 -5.35
N TYR A 80 2.82 -1.40 -4.72
CA TYR A 80 3.23 -0.01 -4.78
C TYR A 80 4.66 0.11 -5.31
N ASN A 81 4.85 1.07 -6.20
CA ASN A 81 6.12 1.70 -6.54
C ASN A 81 5.85 3.11 -7.05
N THR A 82 6.89 3.95 -7.09
CA THR A 82 6.76 5.36 -7.43
C THR A 82 7.25 5.63 -8.85
N HIS A 83 6.32 5.90 -9.78
CA HIS A 83 6.64 6.16 -11.20
C HIS A 83 7.60 7.34 -11.39
N SER A 84 7.38 8.45 -10.68
CA SER A 84 8.24 9.65 -10.75
C SER A 84 9.65 9.42 -10.18
N ALA A 85 9.85 8.37 -9.39
CA ALA A 85 11.14 7.92 -8.89
C ALA A 85 11.81 6.89 -9.83
N GLY A 86 11.45 6.89 -11.12
CA GLY A 86 11.95 5.91 -12.09
C GLY A 86 11.41 4.49 -11.88
N GLY A 87 10.26 4.36 -11.20
CA GLY A 87 9.66 3.07 -10.85
C GLY A 87 10.25 2.40 -9.61
N ALA A 88 11.15 3.08 -8.88
CA ALA A 88 11.70 2.62 -7.61
C ALA A 88 10.72 2.82 -6.44
N LEU A 89 11.10 2.32 -5.25
CA LEU A 89 10.38 2.59 -4.02
C LEU A 89 10.70 3.99 -3.48
N SER A 90 9.68 4.65 -2.94
CA SER A 90 9.76 5.92 -2.20
C SER A 90 9.01 5.81 -0.87
N ASP A 91 9.12 6.84 -0.02
CA ASP A 91 8.31 6.95 1.21
C ASP A 91 6.81 6.80 0.94
N ASN A 92 6.32 7.27 -0.22
CA ASN A 92 4.90 7.23 -0.57
C ASN A 92 4.36 5.79 -0.60
N ASP A 93 5.20 4.83 -1.03
CA ASP A 93 4.83 3.42 -1.10
C ASP A 93 4.56 2.85 0.29
N PHE A 94 5.41 3.20 1.27
CA PHE A 94 5.27 2.78 2.66
C PHE A 94 4.12 3.50 3.38
N ILE A 95 3.90 4.78 3.09
CA ILE A 95 2.77 5.56 3.62
C ILE A 95 1.44 4.92 3.17
N CYS A 96 1.30 4.65 1.88
CA CYS A 96 0.09 4.03 1.34
C CYS A 96 -0.09 2.57 1.83
N ALA A 97 1.00 1.81 1.94
CA ALA A 97 0.96 0.45 2.52
C ALA A 97 0.42 0.45 3.96
N ALA A 98 0.93 1.34 4.82
CA ALA A 98 0.43 1.49 6.18
C ALA A 98 -1.05 1.88 6.23
N ARG A 99 -1.50 2.78 5.33
CA ARG A 99 -2.91 3.19 5.24
C ARG A 99 -3.82 2.05 4.76
N ALA A 100 -3.37 1.23 3.82
CA ALA A 100 -4.08 0.04 3.37
C ALA A 100 -4.21 -1.00 4.51
N ASP A 101 -3.17 -1.17 5.33
CA ASP A 101 -3.20 -2.01 6.52
C ASP A 101 -4.21 -1.51 7.56
N ALA A 102 -4.21 -0.20 7.83
CA ALA A 102 -5.18 0.41 8.74
C ALA A 102 -6.62 0.25 8.25
N LEU A 103 -6.86 0.46 6.94
CA LEU A 103 -8.16 0.21 6.31
C LEU A 103 -8.58 -1.25 6.46
N TYR A 104 -7.67 -2.21 6.23
CA TYR A 104 -7.96 -3.63 6.36
C TYR A 104 -8.26 -4.03 7.82
N ALA A 105 -7.52 -3.49 8.78
CA ALA A 105 -7.70 -3.76 10.21
C ALA A 105 -9.03 -3.22 10.77
N GLN A 106 -9.57 -2.13 10.19
CA GLN A 106 -10.86 -1.57 10.57
C GLN A 106 -12.06 -2.48 10.25
N ARG A 107 -11.85 -3.56 9.47
CA ARG A 107 -12.90 -4.54 9.13
C ARG A 107 -13.29 -5.48 10.29
N GLY A 108 -12.99 -5.11 11.55
CA GLY A 108 -13.29 -5.90 12.74
C GLY A 108 -14.74 -6.42 12.72
N GLY A 109 -14.88 -7.74 12.63
CA GLY A 109 -16.17 -8.43 12.53
C GLY A 109 -16.27 -9.33 11.30
N ALA A 110 -15.38 -10.33 11.20
CA ALA A 110 -15.62 -11.50 10.35
C ALA A 110 -16.40 -12.55 11.14
#